data_AF-S3AYU6-F1
#
_entry.id   AF-S3AYU6-F1
#
_cell.length_a   1.000
_cell.length_b   1.000
_cell.length_c   1.000
_cell.angle_alpha   90.00
_cell.angle_beta   90.00
_cell.angle_gamma   90.00
#
_symmetry.space_group_name_H-M   'P 1'
#
loop_
_entity.id
_entity.type
_entity.pdbx_description
1 polymer ?
#
loop_
_entity_poly.entity_id
_entity_poly.type
_entity_poly.pdbx_seq_one_letter_code
_entity_poly.pdbx_strand_id
1 'polypeptide(L)'
;MTSGRGRLLAVSDLHVGMADNRPVTESLRPHTDEDWLIVAGDVAEIFADIEWGLRLLAERFARVIWTPGNHELWTPRGDAVQLRGAARYARLVELCRSLGILTPEDPYARWSGPDGEVVIAPLFLLYDYTFRVRGTRTKEESLARAHEAGVVCTDEYLLHPDPYPTIDAWCRERVAATRRRLDALDADTPVVLAGHWPLLREPTDVMWYPEFAQWCGTELTADWHTAYNVAAVVYGHLHIPRTTYHDGVRFEEVSVGYPREWRRRGHPRGLLRQILPAPAAG
;
A
#
# COMPACT_ATOMS: atom_id res chain seq x y z
N MET A 1 6.43 12.51 -31.50
CA MET A 1 5.41 13.24 -30.71
C MET A 1 4.51 12.18 -30.09
N THR A 2 4.81 11.74 -28.88
CA THR A 2 3.98 10.78 -28.16
C THR A 2 2.66 11.48 -27.81
N SER A 3 1.55 10.99 -28.34
CA SER A 3 0.21 11.51 -28.05
C SER A 3 0.03 11.68 -26.54
N GLY A 4 -0.38 12.87 -26.11
CA GLY A 4 -0.72 13.18 -24.73
C GLY A 4 -1.81 12.24 -24.20
N ARG A 5 -1.39 11.20 -23.48
CA ARG A 5 -2.22 10.43 -22.58
C ARG A 5 -1.49 10.38 -21.24
N GLY A 6 -2.20 10.71 -20.17
CA GLY A 6 -1.68 10.69 -18.80
C GLY A 6 -1.04 9.37 -18.40
N ARG A 7 -0.19 9.40 -17.37
CA ARG A 7 0.47 8.24 -16.76
C ARG A 7 -0.28 7.78 -15.52
N LEU A 8 -0.18 6.50 -15.19
CA LEU A 8 -0.49 5.99 -13.86
C LEU A 8 0.81 5.92 -13.06
N LEU A 9 0.93 6.77 -12.04
CA LEU A 9 2.07 6.84 -11.14
C LEU A 9 1.73 6.21 -9.79
N ALA A 10 2.75 5.89 -8.99
CA ALA A 10 2.57 5.37 -7.64
C ALA A 10 3.65 5.86 -6.66
N VAL A 11 3.26 5.97 -5.39
CA VAL A 11 4.13 6.26 -4.24
C VAL A 11 3.53 5.65 -2.97
N SER A 12 4.35 5.36 -1.97
CA SER A 12 3.91 4.95 -0.63
C SER A 12 4.87 5.45 0.44
N ASP A 13 4.51 5.25 1.71
CA ASP A 13 5.40 5.45 2.85
C ASP A 13 5.94 6.89 2.89
N LEU A 14 5.04 7.85 2.68
CA LEU A 14 5.37 9.28 2.68
C LEU A 14 5.74 9.75 4.09
N HIS A 15 5.11 9.18 5.13
CA HIS A 15 5.36 9.52 6.54
C HIS A 15 5.45 11.04 6.79
N VAL A 16 4.48 11.82 6.33
CA VAL A 16 4.56 13.30 6.28
C VAL A 16 4.64 13.98 7.65
N GLY A 17 4.31 13.27 8.73
CA GLY A 17 4.57 13.71 10.11
C GLY A 17 6.06 13.84 10.43
N MET A 18 6.93 13.19 9.64
CA MET A 18 8.37 13.40 9.71
C MET A 18 8.73 14.72 9.00
N ALA A 19 9.26 15.69 9.74
CA ALA A 19 9.53 17.05 9.25
C ALA A 19 10.30 17.09 7.91
N ASP A 20 11.26 16.19 7.73
CA ASP A 20 12.07 16.11 6.50
C ASP A 20 11.34 15.44 5.32
N ASN A 21 10.27 14.67 5.55
CA ASN A 21 9.46 14.06 4.49
C ASN A 21 8.36 14.99 3.97
N ARG A 22 7.99 16.02 4.73
CA ARG A 22 6.98 16.98 4.28
C ARG A 22 7.39 17.71 2.99
N PRO A 23 8.62 18.25 2.87
CA PRO A 23 9.11 18.81 1.60
C PRO A 23 9.17 17.80 0.45
N VAL A 24 9.43 16.52 0.74
CA VAL A 24 9.41 15.45 -0.28
C VAL A 24 8.01 15.32 -0.87
N THR A 25 6.98 15.25 -0.03
CA THR A 25 5.58 15.20 -0.47
C THR A 25 5.17 16.50 -1.20
N GLU A 26 5.62 17.64 -0.70
CA GLU A 26 5.41 18.93 -1.36
C GLU A 26 6.04 19.01 -2.75
N SER A 27 7.10 18.24 -3.04
CA SER A 27 7.77 18.20 -4.34
C SER A 27 7.05 17.34 -5.39
N LEU A 28 6.15 16.43 -4.97
CA LEU A 28 5.45 15.53 -5.88
C LEU A 28 4.56 16.32 -6.84
N ARG A 29 4.78 16.15 -8.15
CA ARG A 29 4.00 16.76 -9.23
C ARG A 29 3.71 15.73 -10.30
N PRO A 30 2.55 15.82 -10.97
CA PRO A 30 2.35 15.09 -12.21
C PRO A 30 3.32 15.56 -13.29
N HIS A 31 3.53 14.73 -14.31
CA HIS A 31 4.18 15.15 -15.55
C HIS A 31 3.21 15.87 -16.48
N THR A 32 1.93 15.53 -16.42
CA THR A 32 0.85 16.12 -17.22
C THR A 32 -0.42 16.28 -16.39
N ASP A 33 -1.32 17.18 -16.79
CA ASP A 33 -2.61 17.39 -16.12
C ASP A 33 -3.57 16.18 -16.24
N GLU A 34 -3.15 15.10 -16.91
CA GLU A 34 -3.90 13.86 -17.06
C GLU A 34 -3.38 12.72 -16.16
N ASP A 35 -2.28 12.92 -15.44
CA ASP A 35 -1.64 11.86 -14.66
C ASP A 35 -2.46 11.48 -13.42
N TRP A 36 -2.56 10.16 -13.20
CA TRP A 36 -3.18 9.56 -12.02
C TRP A 36 -2.09 9.15 -11.02
N LEU A 37 -2.44 9.14 -9.73
CA LEU A 37 -1.53 8.72 -8.65
C LEU A 37 -2.17 7.65 -7.76
N ILE A 38 -1.47 6.54 -7.59
CA ILE A 38 -1.70 5.56 -6.53
C ILE A 38 -0.89 5.97 -5.30
N VAL A 39 -1.53 6.05 -4.14
CA VAL A 39 -0.90 6.25 -2.83
C VAL A 39 -1.07 4.98 -2.02
N ALA A 40 -0.02 4.15 -1.99
CA ALA A 40 -0.02 2.79 -1.46
C ALA A 40 0.29 2.70 0.05
N GLY A 41 -0.45 3.49 0.84
CA GLY A 41 -0.39 3.50 2.30
C GLY A 41 0.76 4.30 2.90
N ASP A 42 0.71 4.44 4.22
CA ASP A 42 1.67 5.13 5.08
C ASP A 42 1.92 6.60 4.66
N VAL A 43 0.84 7.34 4.43
CA VAL A 43 0.87 8.79 4.25
C VAL A 43 1.35 9.47 5.54
N ALA A 44 0.72 9.14 6.67
CA ALA A 44 1.05 9.62 8.01
C ALA A 44 0.27 8.82 9.08
N GLU A 45 0.55 9.13 10.35
CA GLU A 45 -0.11 8.51 11.51
C GLU A 45 -1.27 9.36 12.05
N ILE A 46 -1.07 10.68 12.14
CA ILE A 46 -2.05 11.62 12.69
C ILE A 46 -3.08 12.00 11.63
N PHE A 47 -4.37 11.96 11.97
CA PHE A 47 -5.45 12.18 11.02
C PHE A 47 -5.34 13.51 10.25
N ALA A 48 -4.95 14.59 10.93
CA ALA A 48 -4.77 15.91 10.30
C ALA A 48 -3.62 15.94 9.27
N ASP A 49 -2.55 15.18 9.52
CA ASP A 49 -1.40 15.09 8.60
C ASP A 49 -1.74 14.21 7.39
N ILE A 50 -2.53 13.14 7.61
CA ILE A 50 -3.09 12.31 6.52
C ILE A 50 -3.97 13.18 5.62
N GLU A 51 -4.89 13.96 6.20
CA GLU A 51 -5.74 14.89 5.45
C GLU A 51 -4.92 15.90 4.66
N TRP A 52 -3.91 16.52 5.27
CA TRP A 52 -3.04 17.47 4.59
C TRP A 52 -2.33 16.82 3.39
N GLY A 53 -1.73 15.64 3.58
CA GLY A 53 -1.00 14.94 2.54
C GLY A 53 -1.89 14.52 1.37
N LEU A 54 -3.04 13.92 1.68
CA LEU A 54 -4.01 13.47 0.67
C LEU A 54 -4.64 14.65 -0.09
N ARG A 55 -5.00 15.74 0.60
CA ARG A 55 -5.54 16.95 -0.03
C ARG A 55 -4.54 17.55 -1.01
N LEU A 56 -3.29 17.68 -0.60
CA LEU A 56 -2.23 18.24 -1.45
C LEU A 56 -2.06 17.45 -2.75
N LEU A 57 -2.13 16.12 -2.67
CA LEU A 57 -2.02 15.25 -3.85
C LEU A 57 -3.28 15.33 -4.72
N ALA A 58 -4.47 15.34 -4.11
CA ALA A 58 -5.74 15.47 -4.83
C ALA A 58 -5.86 16.79 -5.59
N GLU A 59 -5.28 17.88 -5.09
CA GLU A 59 -5.24 19.19 -5.77
C GLU A 59 -4.31 19.22 -6.99
N ARG A 60 -3.43 18.22 -7.15
CA ARG A 60 -2.37 18.22 -8.19
C ARG A 60 -2.58 17.19 -9.28
N PHE A 61 -3.06 16.00 -8.95
CA PHE A 61 -3.21 14.89 -9.89
C PHE A 61 -4.66 14.80 -10.39
N ALA A 62 -4.84 14.42 -11.66
CA ALA A 62 -6.17 14.30 -12.25
C ALA A 62 -7.07 13.32 -11.49
N ARG A 63 -6.45 12.28 -10.92
CA ARG A 63 -7.09 11.32 -10.03
C ARG A 63 -6.09 10.80 -9.02
N VAL A 64 -6.50 10.70 -7.76
CA VAL A 64 -5.77 10.00 -6.71
C VAL A 64 -6.56 8.77 -6.29
N ILE A 65 -5.85 7.66 -6.11
CA ILE A 65 -6.35 6.38 -5.61
C ILE A 65 -5.51 6.06 -4.37
N TRP A 66 -6.15 6.00 -3.20
CA TRP A 66 -5.49 5.72 -1.93
C TRP A 66 -5.84 4.32 -1.44
N THR A 67 -4.89 3.69 -0.77
CA THR A 67 -5.12 2.53 0.09
C THR A 67 -4.44 2.77 1.44
N PRO A 68 -5.03 2.34 2.57
CA PRO A 68 -4.39 2.48 3.88
C PRO A 68 -3.14 1.61 3.99
N GLY A 69 -2.14 2.12 4.70
CA GLY A 69 -1.09 1.32 5.31
C GLY A 69 -1.39 1.04 6.79
N ASN A 70 -0.41 0.52 7.52
CA ASN A 70 -0.58 0.29 8.95
C ASN A 70 -0.60 1.62 9.72
N HIS A 71 0.18 2.63 9.30
CA HIS A 71 0.30 3.89 10.04
C HIS A 71 -0.98 4.71 10.04
N GLU A 72 -1.74 4.74 8.94
CA GLU A 72 -3.04 5.43 8.95
C GLU A 72 -4.04 4.79 9.92
N LEU A 73 -3.90 3.50 10.21
CA LEU A 73 -4.79 2.76 11.11
C LEU A 73 -4.38 2.85 12.57
N TRP A 74 -3.20 3.39 12.87
CA TRP A 74 -2.78 3.65 14.24
C TRP A 74 -3.68 4.67 14.91
N THR A 75 -3.87 4.53 16.23
CA THR A 75 -4.55 5.55 17.05
C THR A 75 -3.59 6.12 18.10
N PRO A 76 -2.66 7.02 17.72
CA PRO A 76 -1.74 7.65 18.67
C PRO A 76 -2.49 8.49 19.71
N ARG A 77 -1.93 8.60 20.92
CA ARG A 77 -2.53 9.43 22.00
C ARG A 77 -2.66 10.92 21.63
N GLY A 78 -1.81 11.40 20.73
CA GLY A 78 -1.79 12.80 20.28
C GLY A 78 -2.74 13.12 19.12
N ASP A 79 -3.41 12.12 18.54
CA ASP A 79 -4.36 12.35 17.45
C ASP A 79 -5.66 12.95 18.01
N ALA A 80 -6.17 14.02 17.40
CA ALA A 80 -7.48 14.56 17.77
C ALA A 80 -8.62 13.56 17.46
N VAL A 81 -8.42 12.72 16.43
CA VAL A 81 -9.36 11.66 16.06
C VAL A 81 -8.96 10.37 16.77
N GLN A 82 -9.66 10.05 17.86
CA GLN A 82 -9.44 8.85 18.68
C GLN A 82 -10.27 7.62 18.23
N LEU A 83 -10.79 7.64 17.00
CA LEU A 83 -11.44 6.46 16.41
C LEU A 83 -10.41 5.35 16.21
N ARG A 84 -10.85 4.09 16.33
CA ARG A 84 -10.03 2.88 16.25
C ARG A 84 -10.57 1.90 15.21
N GLY A 85 -9.73 0.99 14.76
CA GLY A 85 -10.09 -0.15 13.90
C GLY A 85 -10.97 0.22 12.71
N ALA A 86 -12.02 -0.54 12.48
CA ALA A 86 -12.92 -0.36 11.36
C ALA A 86 -13.60 1.03 11.34
N ALA A 87 -13.86 1.62 12.51
CA ALA A 87 -14.43 2.96 12.61
C ALA A 87 -13.43 4.05 12.16
N ARG A 88 -12.15 3.89 12.51
CA ARG A 88 -11.08 4.77 12.01
C ARG A 88 -10.94 4.64 10.49
N TYR A 89 -10.90 3.41 9.99
CA TYR A 89 -10.84 3.15 8.56
C TYR A 89 -12.02 3.79 7.81
N ALA A 90 -13.25 3.60 8.29
CA ALA A 90 -14.43 4.22 7.69
C ALA A 90 -14.32 5.75 7.65
N ARG A 91 -13.79 6.37 8.71
CA ARG A 91 -13.57 7.83 8.75
C ARG A 91 -12.52 8.30 7.73
N LEU A 92 -11.47 7.52 7.50
CA LEU A 92 -10.48 7.80 6.44
C LEU A 92 -11.09 7.67 5.04
N VAL A 93 -11.96 6.68 4.82
CA VAL A 93 -12.71 6.54 3.56
C VAL A 93 -13.62 7.74 3.31
N GLU A 94 -14.33 8.23 4.35
CA GLU A 94 -15.14 9.45 4.24
C GLU A 94 -14.29 10.69 3.90
N LEU A 95 -13.12 10.83 4.53
CA LEU A 95 -12.17 11.89 4.22
C LEU A 95 -11.76 11.83 2.75
N CYS A 96 -11.33 10.66 2.26
CA CYS A 96 -10.95 10.47 0.86
C CYS A 96 -12.10 10.85 -0.08
N ARG A 97 -13.32 10.41 0.22
CA ARG A 97 -14.51 10.77 -0.57
C ARG A 97 -14.76 12.28 -0.61
N SER A 98 -14.56 12.99 0.51
CA SER A 98 -14.71 14.44 0.56
C SER A 98 -13.66 15.19 -0.28
N LEU A 99 -12.53 14.54 -0.57
CA LEU A 99 -11.44 15.05 -1.41
C LEU A 99 -11.50 14.52 -2.85
N GLY A 100 -12.51 13.72 -3.22
CA GLY A 100 -12.61 13.10 -4.55
C GLY A 100 -11.59 11.98 -4.82
N ILE A 101 -10.97 11.46 -3.77
CA ILE A 101 -9.98 10.38 -3.81
C ILE A 101 -10.70 9.02 -3.77
N LEU A 102 -10.30 8.11 -4.64
CA LEU A 102 -10.84 6.75 -4.68
C LEU A 102 -10.16 5.85 -3.65
N THR A 103 -10.92 4.92 -3.09
CA THR A 103 -10.49 4.04 -1.99
C THR A 103 -10.76 2.58 -2.33
N PRO A 104 -10.30 1.62 -1.49
CA PRO A 104 -10.68 0.21 -1.62
C PRO A 104 -12.19 -0.04 -1.55
N GLU A 105 -13.01 0.89 -1.06
CA GLU A 105 -14.46 0.72 -0.93
C GLU A 105 -15.26 1.21 -2.15
N ASP A 106 -14.63 1.98 -3.04
CA ASP A 106 -15.29 2.51 -4.24
C ASP A 106 -15.19 1.50 -5.41
N PRO A 107 -16.06 1.58 -6.43
CA PRO A 107 -15.93 0.77 -7.64
C PRO A 107 -14.54 0.92 -8.26
N TYR A 108 -13.98 -0.18 -8.78
CA TYR A 108 -12.65 -0.15 -9.37
C TYR A 108 -12.61 0.81 -10.56
N ALA A 109 -11.68 1.76 -10.52
CA ALA A 109 -11.51 2.69 -11.61
C ALA A 109 -10.86 2.02 -12.81
N ARG A 110 -11.22 2.51 -13.99
CA ARG A 110 -10.67 2.09 -15.26
C ARG A 110 -9.76 3.20 -15.79
N TRP A 111 -8.50 2.89 -16.01
CA TRP A 111 -7.51 3.80 -16.56
C TRP A 111 -7.27 3.47 -18.03
N SER A 112 -7.39 4.46 -18.91
CA SER A 112 -7.27 4.28 -20.35
C SER A 112 -5.87 4.63 -20.85
N GLY A 113 -5.07 3.59 -21.09
CA GLY A 113 -3.70 3.71 -21.56
C GLY A 113 -3.54 3.65 -23.08
N PRO A 114 -2.28 3.69 -23.56
CA PRO A 114 -1.97 3.41 -24.95
C PRO A 114 -2.25 1.94 -25.33
N ASP A 115 -2.10 1.01 -24.39
CA ASP A 115 -2.27 -0.44 -24.60
C ASP A 115 -3.70 -0.94 -24.32
N GLY A 116 -4.62 -0.02 -24.06
CA GLY A 116 -6.01 -0.33 -23.70
C GLY A 116 -6.37 0.07 -22.27
N GLU A 117 -7.56 -0.34 -21.85
CA GLU A 117 -8.08 -0.03 -20.54
C GLU A 117 -7.58 -1.04 -19.50
N VAL A 118 -7.18 -0.55 -18.33
CA VAL A 118 -6.72 -1.35 -17.20
C VAL A 118 -7.51 -0.98 -15.96
N VAL A 119 -8.03 -1.98 -15.25
CA VAL A 119 -8.70 -1.80 -13.96
C VAL A 119 -7.67 -1.56 -12.87
N ILE A 120 -7.90 -0.59 -11.99
CA ILE A 120 -7.06 -0.36 -10.80
C ILE A 120 -7.84 -0.84 -9.59
N ALA A 121 -7.32 -1.87 -8.93
CA ALA A 121 -7.89 -2.45 -7.72
C ALA A 121 -7.08 -2.04 -6.48
N PRO A 122 -7.49 -0.96 -5.76
CA PRO A 122 -6.91 -0.62 -4.47
C PRO A 122 -7.30 -1.66 -3.40
N LEU A 123 -6.34 -2.11 -2.61
CA LEU A 123 -6.44 -3.26 -1.71
C LEU A 123 -6.15 -2.87 -0.26
N PHE A 124 -7.14 -3.03 0.62
CA PHE A 124 -6.92 -2.98 2.07
C PHE A 124 -7.06 -4.40 2.63
N LEU A 125 -5.93 -5.04 2.96
CA LEU A 125 -5.87 -6.47 3.32
C LEU A 125 -5.30 -6.76 4.71
N LEU A 126 -4.50 -5.87 5.32
CA LEU A 126 -3.76 -6.15 6.56
C LEU A 126 -2.84 -7.39 6.40
N TYR A 127 -2.60 -8.09 7.50
CA TYR A 127 -1.83 -9.31 7.63
C TYR A 127 -2.50 -10.23 8.66
N ASP A 128 -2.20 -11.53 8.59
CA ASP A 128 -2.77 -12.54 9.48
C ASP A 128 -1.70 -13.42 10.16
N TYR A 129 -0.46 -12.93 10.21
CA TYR A 129 0.69 -13.60 10.84
C TYR A 129 1.08 -14.93 10.18
N THR A 130 0.61 -15.24 8.97
CA THR A 130 0.99 -16.48 8.27
C THR A 130 2.40 -16.42 7.72
N PHE A 131 2.96 -15.23 7.49
CA PHE A 131 4.39 -15.03 7.16
C PHE A 131 5.28 -15.25 8.39
N ARG A 132 5.13 -16.41 9.03
CA ARG A 132 5.76 -16.76 10.29
C ARG A 132 7.28 -16.75 10.21
N VAL A 133 7.90 -16.58 11.37
CA VAL A 133 9.35 -16.81 11.55
C VAL A 133 9.67 -18.25 11.14
N ARG A 134 10.70 -18.44 10.31
CA ARG A 134 11.11 -19.78 9.85
C ARG A 134 11.38 -20.69 11.06
N GLY A 135 10.83 -21.90 11.02
CA GLY A 135 10.95 -22.89 12.10
C GLY A 135 9.85 -22.85 13.15
N THR A 136 8.97 -21.84 13.14
CA THR A 136 7.78 -21.77 14.01
C THR A 136 6.56 -22.35 13.31
N ARG A 137 5.60 -22.86 14.09
CA ARG A 137 4.40 -23.56 13.58
C ARG A 137 3.11 -22.80 13.87
N THR A 138 3.08 -22.02 14.93
CA THR A 138 1.91 -21.25 15.36
C THR A 138 2.20 -19.75 15.35
N LYS A 139 1.14 -18.94 15.39
CA LYS A 139 1.25 -17.48 15.54
C LYS A 139 1.96 -17.14 16.84
N GLU A 140 1.62 -17.82 17.92
CA GLU A 140 2.15 -17.61 19.27
C GLU A 140 3.65 -17.90 19.33
N GLU A 141 4.10 -19.00 18.72
CA GLU A 141 5.54 -19.33 18.61
C GLU A 141 6.30 -18.28 17.79
N SER A 142 5.72 -17.84 16.67
CA SER A 142 6.30 -16.81 15.79
C SER A 142 6.45 -15.47 16.50
N LEU A 143 5.43 -15.05 17.25
CA LEU A 143 5.46 -13.83 18.05
C LEU A 143 6.47 -13.94 19.20
N ALA A 144 6.44 -15.05 19.95
CA ALA A 144 7.40 -15.29 21.03
C ALA A 144 8.85 -15.21 20.51
N ARG A 145 9.12 -15.78 19.33
CA ARG A 145 10.43 -15.72 18.70
C ARG A 145 10.85 -14.30 18.32
N ALA A 146 9.92 -13.49 17.81
CA ALA A 146 10.17 -12.09 17.48
C ALA A 146 10.42 -11.24 18.74
N HIS A 147 9.67 -11.50 19.82
CA HIS A 147 9.91 -10.92 21.13
C HIS A 147 11.31 -11.26 21.68
N GLU A 148 11.74 -12.53 21.60
CA GLU A 148 13.09 -12.96 21.99
C GLU A 148 14.19 -12.23 21.20
N ALA A 149 13.94 -11.99 19.90
CA ALA A 149 14.86 -11.27 19.02
C ALA A 149 14.83 -9.74 19.22
N GLY A 150 13.91 -9.21 20.03
CA GLY A 150 13.71 -7.77 20.22
C GLY A 150 13.07 -7.06 19.02
N VAL A 151 12.38 -7.81 18.15
CA VAL A 151 11.70 -7.31 16.94
C VAL A 151 10.19 -7.38 17.16
N VAL A 152 9.56 -6.24 17.46
CA VAL A 152 8.11 -6.17 17.66
C VAL A 152 7.56 -4.98 16.89
N CYS A 153 6.54 -5.22 16.06
CA CYS A 153 5.87 -4.15 15.33
C CYS A 153 5.05 -3.26 16.26
N THR A 154 5.10 -1.94 16.04
CA THR A 154 4.32 -0.96 16.81
C THR A 154 2.81 -1.15 16.66
N ASP A 155 2.38 -1.82 15.57
CA ASP A 155 0.99 -2.19 15.33
C ASP A 155 0.36 -2.92 16.53
N GLU A 156 1.13 -3.77 17.23
CA GLU A 156 0.67 -4.53 18.41
C GLU A 156 0.13 -3.62 19.54
N TYR A 157 0.46 -2.34 19.50
CA TYR A 157 0.04 -1.35 20.50
C TYR A 157 -0.90 -0.28 19.96
N LEU A 158 -0.80 0.06 18.67
CA LEU A 158 -1.50 1.22 18.08
C LEU A 158 -2.56 0.84 17.04
N LEU A 159 -2.46 -0.34 16.43
CA LEU A 159 -3.38 -0.81 15.39
C LEU A 159 -4.42 -1.73 16.02
N HIS A 160 -5.60 -1.17 16.28
CA HIS A 160 -6.67 -1.87 16.98
C HIS A 160 -7.60 -2.60 15.99
N PRO A 161 -8.01 -3.85 16.26
CA PRO A 161 -8.84 -4.63 15.34
C PRO A 161 -10.34 -4.34 15.44
N ASP A 162 -10.80 -3.50 16.37
CA ASP A 162 -12.23 -3.36 16.67
C ASP A 162 -13.10 -3.10 15.42
N PRO A 163 -14.26 -3.77 15.24
CA PRO A 163 -14.91 -4.70 16.16
C PRO A 163 -14.46 -6.16 16.00
N TYR A 164 -13.47 -6.43 15.16
CA TYR A 164 -12.96 -7.79 14.97
C TYR A 164 -12.17 -8.23 16.22
N PRO A 165 -12.21 -9.53 16.57
CA PRO A 165 -11.52 -10.02 17.76
C PRO A 165 -9.99 -9.92 17.66
N THR A 166 -9.45 -9.99 16.43
CA THR A 166 -8.01 -9.92 16.15
C THR A 166 -7.73 -9.30 14.78
N ILE A 167 -6.50 -8.84 14.56
CA ILE A 167 -6.06 -8.33 13.25
C ILE A 167 -6.12 -9.40 12.17
N ASP A 168 -5.78 -10.64 12.51
CA ASP A 168 -5.86 -11.75 11.56
C ASP A 168 -7.32 -12.09 11.19
N ALA A 169 -8.29 -11.91 12.11
CA ALA A 169 -9.70 -12.04 11.76
C ALA A 169 -10.15 -10.92 10.81
N TRP A 170 -9.73 -9.67 11.06
CA TRP A 170 -10.02 -8.56 10.17
C TRP A 170 -9.39 -8.76 8.79
N CYS A 171 -8.12 -9.18 8.72
CA CYS A 171 -7.42 -9.51 7.49
C CYS A 171 -8.19 -10.54 6.66
N ARG A 172 -8.61 -11.66 7.27
CA ARG A 172 -9.38 -12.70 6.57
C ARG A 172 -10.70 -12.18 5.97
N GLU A 173 -11.42 -11.34 6.70
CA GLU A 173 -12.64 -10.68 6.19
C GLU A 173 -12.35 -9.73 5.03
N ARG A 174 -11.28 -8.95 5.12
CA ARG A 174 -10.82 -8.07 4.05
C ARG A 174 -10.40 -8.85 2.79
N VAL A 175 -9.67 -9.94 2.95
CA VAL A 175 -9.29 -10.84 1.86
C VAL A 175 -10.52 -11.44 1.20
N ALA A 176 -11.47 -11.96 1.98
CA ALA A 176 -12.70 -12.54 1.44
C ALA A 176 -13.55 -11.52 0.68
N ALA A 177 -13.71 -10.30 1.21
CA ALA A 177 -14.43 -9.22 0.55
C ALA A 177 -13.77 -8.77 -0.75
N THR A 178 -12.45 -8.65 -0.75
CA THR A 178 -11.67 -8.23 -1.91
C THR A 178 -11.66 -9.30 -3.00
N ARG A 179 -11.49 -10.58 -2.63
CA ARG A 179 -11.57 -11.72 -3.55
C ARG A 179 -12.90 -11.75 -4.30
N ARG A 180 -14.04 -11.60 -3.60
CA ARG A 180 -15.36 -11.53 -4.24
C ARG A 180 -15.48 -10.45 -5.31
N ARG A 181 -14.77 -9.32 -5.14
CA ARG A 181 -14.79 -8.20 -6.09
C ARG A 181 -13.86 -8.45 -7.28
N LEU A 182 -12.71 -9.08 -7.07
CA LEU A 182 -11.80 -9.47 -8.14
C LEU A 182 -12.42 -10.62 -8.98
N ASP A 183 -13.04 -11.61 -8.34
CA ASP A 183 -13.77 -12.71 -8.99
C ASP A 183 -14.95 -12.24 -9.86
N ALA A 184 -15.44 -11.02 -9.64
CA ALA A 184 -16.53 -10.42 -10.41
C ALA A 184 -16.05 -9.71 -11.70
N LEU A 185 -14.74 -9.61 -11.92
CA LEU A 185 -14.17 -9.09 -13.17
C LEU A 185 -14.16 -10.19 -14.25
N ASP A 186 -14.25 -9.79 -15.51
CA ASP A 186 -14.03 -10.72 -16.62
C ASP A 186 -12.58 -11.22 -16.59
N ALA A 187 -12.37 -12.50 -16.87
CA ALA A 187 -11.07 -13.17 -16.69
C ALA A 187 -9.92 -12.53 -17.51
N ASP A 188 -10.23 -11.90 -18.63
CA ASP A 188 -9.28 -11.22 -19.51
C ASP A 188 -9.08 -9.73 -19.14
N THR A 189 -9.80 -9.19 -18.16
CA THR A 189 -9.67 -7.79 -17.73
C THR A 189 -8.29 -7.53 -17.12
N PRO A 190 -7.44 -6.70 -17.76
CA PRO A 190 -6.15 -6.35 -17.18
C PRO A 190 -6.34 -5.57 -15.87
N VAL A 191 -5.62 -5.94 -14.82
CA VAL A 191 -5.73 -5.30 -13.51
C VAL A 191 -4.38 -4.88 -12.93
N VAL A 192 -4.33 -3.70 -12.32
CA VAL A 192 -3.27 -3.31 -11.40
C VAL A 192 -3.76 -3.56 -9.98
N LEU A 193 -3.08 -4.45 -9.27
CA LEU A 193 -3.33 -4.70 -7.85
C LEU A 193 -2.47 -3.73 -7.03
N ALA A 194 -3.09 -2.87 -6.22
CA ALA A 194 -2.37 -1.84 -5.47
C ALA A 194 -2.75 -1.87 -3.99
N GLY A 195 -1.83 -2.31 -3.13
CA GLY A 195 -2.02 -2.39 -1.68
C GLY A 195 -0.83 -1.80 -0.95
N HIS A 196 -0.86 -1.78 0.38
CA HIS A 196 0.31 -1.39 1.18
C HIS A 196 1.27 -2.57 1.40
N TRP A 197 0.72 -3.70 1.86
CA TRP A 197 1.48 -4.93 2.10
C TRP A 197 1.80 -5.68 0.80
N PRO A 198 2.99 -6.31 0.67
CA PRO A 198 3.26 -7.23 -0.42
C PRO A 198 2.27 -8.40 -0.45
N LEU A 199 1.83 -8.81 -1.65
CA LEU A 199 0.97 -9.99 -1.84
C LEU A 199 1.70 -11.32 -1.66
N LEU A 200 3.04 -11.27 -1.72
CA LEU A 200 3.95 -12.41 -1.67
C LEU A 200 4.84 -12.33 -0.42
N ARG A 201 5.35 -13.48 0.03
CA ARG A 201 6.25 -13.54 1.18
C ARG A 201 7.70 -13.21 0.79
N GLU A 202 8.11 -13.63 -0.41
CA GLU A 202 9.46 -13.52 -0.97
C GLU A 202 10.06 -12.11 -0.88
N PRO A 203 9.30 -11.01 -1.07
CA PRO A 203 9.81 -9.67 -0.85
C PRO A 203 10.44 -9.45 0.53
N THR A 204 9.97 -10.14 1.57
CA THR A 204 10.46 -10.02 2.95
C THR A 204 11.78 -10.75 3.20
N ASP A 205 12.20 -11.67 2.32
CA ASP A 205 13.38 -12.51 2.55
C ASP A 205 14.72 -11.72 2.54
N VAL A 206 14.71 -10.48 2.05
CA VAL A 206 15.88 -9.58 2.07
C VAL A 206 15.88 -8.61 3.26
N MET A 207 14.89 -8.68 4.14
CA MET A 207 14.82 -7.82 5.32
C MET A 207 15.95 -8.14 6.28
N TRP A 208 16.49 -7.09 6.92
CA TRP A 208 17.54 -7.25 7.91
C TRP A 208 17.08 -8.01 9.15
N TYR A 209 15.81 -7.80 9.54
CA TYR A 209 15.14 -8.48 10.65
C TYR A 209 14.03 -9.38 10.10
N PRO A 210 14.32 -10.66 9.77
CA PRO A 210 13.35 -11.55 9.14
C PRO A 210 12.14 -11.84 10.04
N GLU A 211 12.27 -11.66 11.36
CA GLU A 211 11.17 -11.84 12.31
C GLU A 211 10.02 -10.86 12.08
N PHE A 212 10.27 -9.73 11.42
CA PHE A 212 9.25 -8.74 11.11
C PHE A 212 8.27 -9.19 10.02
N ALA A 213 8.61 -10.22 9.22
CA ALA A 213 7.81 -10.65 8.08
C ALA A 213 6.35 -11.01 8.44
N GLN A 214 6.08 -11.43 9.67
CA GLN A 214 4.73 -11.80 10.12
C GLN A 214 3.73 -10.63 10.16
N TRP A 215 4.20 -9.39 10.14
CA TRP A 215 3.38 -8.18 10.02
C TRP A 215 3.31 -7.65 8.57
N CYS A 216 3.86 -8.38 7.60
CA CYS A 216 4.03 -7.88 6.23
C CYS A 216 3.00 -8.42 5.22
N GLY A 217 2.07 -9.28 5.61
CA GLY A 217 1.05 -9.78 4.68
C GLY A 217 0.41 -11.10 5.11
N THR A 218 -0.19 -11.78 4.15
CA THR A 218 -0.92 -13.05 4.33
C THR A 218 -0.59 -14.01 3.19
N GLU A 219 -0.59 -15.31 3.48
CA GLU A 219 -0.43 -16.38 2.47
C GLU A 219 -1.68 -16.53 1.57
N LEU A 220 -2.82 -15.96 1.97
CA LEU A 220 -4.10 -16.08 1.25
C LEU A 220 -4.13 -15.37 -0.11
N THR A 221 -3.11 -14.54 -0.40
CA THR A 221 -2.97 -13.77 -1.64
C THR A 221 -1.83 -14.27 -2.53
N ALA A 222 -1.17 -15.37 -2.15
CA ALA A 222 0.06 -15.84 -2.79
C ALA A 222 -0.09 -16.18 -4.29
N ASP A 223 -1.32 -16.43 -4.75
CA ASP A 223 -1.63 -16.74 -6.15
C ASP A 223 -2.29 -15.56 -6.89
N TRP A 224 -2.61 -14.44 -6.24
CA TRP A 224 -3.44 -13.39 -6.86
C TRP A 224 -2.80 -12.76 -8.10
N HIS A 225 -1.47 -12.67 -8.17
CA HIS A 225 -0.79 -12.14 -9.36
C HIS A 225 -0.91 -13.06 -10.58
N THR A 226 -1.19 -14.35 -10.40
CA THR A 226 -1.39 -15.32 -11.50
C THR A 226 -2.84 -15.77 -11.67
N ALA A 227 -3.66 -15.68 -10.62
CA ALA A 227 -5.07 -16.04 -10.65
C ALA A 227 -5.93 -15.00 -11.39
N TYR A 228 -5.47 -13.74 -11.48
CA TYR A 228 -6.10 -12.68 -12.26
C TYR A 228 -5.16 -12.19 -13.37
N ASN A 229 -5.69 -11.53 -14.40
CA ASN A 229 -4.88 -10.95 -15.49
C ASN A 229 -4.12 -9.69 -15.02
N VAL A 230 -3.11 -9.86 -14.16
CA VAL A 230 -2.42 -8.76 -13.49
C VAL A 230 -1.36 -8.12 -14.39
N ALA A 231 -1.53 -6.83 -14.69
CA ALA A 231 -0.56 -6.03 -15.43
C ALA A 231 0.62 -5.57 -14.56
N ALA A 232 0.36 -5.26 -13.29
CA ALA A 232 1.38 -4.93 -12.29
C ALA A 232 0.83 -5.05 -10.87
N VAL A 233 1.72 -5.30 -9.91
CA VAL A 233 1.44 -5.20 -8.47
C VAL A 233 2.21 -4.01 -7.89
N VAL A 234 1.53 -3.16 -7.13
CA VAL A 234 2.08 -1.99 -6.45
C VAL A 234 1.95 -2.18 -4.95
N TYR A 235 3.06 -2.00 -4.22
CA TYR A 235 3.08 -2.10 -2.76
C TYR A 235 4.16 -1.22 -2.12
N GLY A 236 4.13 -1.11 -0.79
CA GLY A 236 5.06 -0.33 0.03
C GLY A 236 5.53 -1.12 1.25
N HIS A 237 5.41 -0.54 2.44
CA HIS A 237 5.57 -1.15 3.77
C HIS A 237 7.00 -1.56 4.15
N LEU A 238 7.73 -2.20 3.23
CA LEU A 238 9.05 -2.76 3.52
C LEU A 238 10.14 -1.68 3.59
N HIS A 239 9.88 -0.52 2.99
CA HIS A 239 10.86 0.54 2.78
C HIS A 239 12.05 0.04 1.93
N ILE A 240 11.80 -0.82 0.94
CA ILE A 240 12.82 -1.41 0.04
C ILE A 240 12.43 -1.15 -1.42
N PRO A 241 12.58 0.11 -1.91
CA PRO A 241 12.08 0.50 -3.22
C PRO A 241 12.84 -0.22 -4.35
N ARG A 242 12.11 -1.03 -5.11
CA ARG A 242 12.65 -1.85 -6.20
C ARG A 242 11.57 -2.28 -7.19
N THR A 243 12.02 -2.83 -8.31
CA THR A 243 11.18 -3.57 -9.26
C THR A 243 11.62 -5.02 -9.21
N THR A 244 10.69 -5.95 -9.03
CA THR A 244 10.92 -7.39 -9.15
C THR A 244 9.91 -8.00 -10.12
N TYR A 245 10.17 -9.24 -10.53
CA TYR A 245 9.27 -10.00 -11.40
C TYR A 245 9.01 -11.36 -10.76
N HIS A 246 7.73 -11.74 -10.67
CA HIS A 246 7.27 -13.01 -10.13
C HIS A 246 6.28 -13.59 -11.14
N ASP A 247 6.59 -14.78 -11.67
CA ASP A 247 5.75 -15.44 -12.69
C ASP A 247 5.44 -14.55 -13.91
N GLY A 248 6.41 -13.72 -14.30
CA GLY A 248 6.26 -12.76 -15.40
C GLY A 248 5.55 -11.46 -15.04
N VAL A 249 4.93 -11.35 -13.86
CA VAL A 249 4.25 -10.15 -13.38
C VAL A 249 5.23 -9.21 -12.70
N ARG A 250 5.16 -7.91 -13.04
CA ARG A 250 5.99 -6.87 -12.44
C ARG A 250 5.43 -6.44 -11.08
N PHE A 251 6.29 -6.45 -10.07
CA PHE A 251 6.03 -5.96 -8.72
C PHE A 251 6.84 -4.70 -8.48
N GLU A 252 6.19 -3.66 -7.98
CA GLU A 252 6.79 -2.36 -7.69
C GLU A 252 6.64 -2.04 -6.21
N GLU A 253 7.78 -2.03 -5.51
CA GLU A 253 7.86 -1.40 -4.19
C GLU A 253 8.16 0.09 -4.39
N VAL A 254 7.23 0.93 -3.93
CA VAL A 254 7.19 2.37 -4.26
C VAL A 254 7.39 3.28 -3.04
N SER A 255 8.01 2.76 -1.99
CA SER A 255 8.23 3.49 -0.74
C SER A 255 9.21 4.65 -0.88
N VAL A 256 8.87 5.76 -0.23
CA VAL A 256 9.83 6.82 0.10
C VAL A 256 10.64 6.41 1.34
N GLY A 257 9.94 6.05 2.42
CA GLY A 257 10.50 5.62 3.70
C GLY A 257 10.92 6.81 4.58
N TYR A 258 11.65 6.52 5.66
CA TYR A 258 12.06 7.52 6.64
C TYR A 258 13.29 8.33 6.20
N PRO A 259 13.46 9.57 6.72
CA PRO A 259 14.62 10.43 6.41
C PRO A 259 15.96 9.74 6.55
N ARG A 260 16.15 8.94 7.61
CA ARG A 260 17.41 8.24 7.86
C ARG A 260 17.71 7.17 6.80
N GLU A 261 16.69 6.60 6.18
CA GLU A 261 16.81 5.55 5.17
C GLU A 261 17.13 6.16 3.81
N TRP A 262 16.28 7.08 3.32
CA TRP A 262 16.46 7.65 1.99
C TRP A 262 17.64 8.63 1.90
N ARG A 263 18.08 9.28 3.00
CA ARG A 263 19.31 10.10 2.98
C ARG A 263 20.56 9.31 2.58
N ARG A 264 20.61 8.01 2.89
CA ARG A 264 21.77 7.16 2.57
C ARG A 264 21.75 6.67 1.12
N ARG A 265 20.57 6.34 0.60
CA ARG A 265 20.40 5.68 -0.71
C ARG A 265 19.90 6.62 -1.83
N GLY A 266 19.42 7.81 -1.47
CA GLY A 266 18.67 8.69 -2.36
C GLY A 266 17.33 8.08 -2.79
N HIS A 267 16.83 8.52 -3.94
CA HIS A 267 15.66 7.93 -4.61
C HIS A 267 16.06 7.49 -6.02
N PRO A 268 16.82 6.39 -6.15
CA PRO A 268 17.43 5.98 -7.43
C PRO A 268 16.41 5.66 -8.52
N ARG A 269 15.15 5.44 -8.13
CA ARG A 269 14.02 5.15 -9.04
C ARG A 269 13.00 6.30 -9.10
N GLY A 270 13.40 7.49 -8.66
CA GLY A 270 12.53 8.65 -8.50
C GLY A 270 11.59 8.54 -7.30
N LEU A 271 10.87 9.63 -7.03
CA LEU A 271 9.85 9.69 -5.97
C LEU A 271 8.48 9.16 -6.44
N LEU A 272 8.17 9.33 -7.73
CA LEU A 272 6.95 8.83 -8.35
C LEU A 272 7.32 7.70 -9.29
N ARG A 273 6.85 6.49 -9.01
CA ARG A 273 7.08 5.35 -9.88
C ARG A 273 6.05 5.34 -10.99
N GLN A 274 6.49 5.23 -12.24
CA GLN A 274 5.57 4.97 -13.35
C GLN A 274 5.11 3.50 -13.33
N ILE A 275 3.81 3.30 -13.21
CA ILE A 275 3.16 1.98 -13.29
C ILE A 275 2.66 1.73 -14.70
N LEU A 276 1.85 2.64 -15.25
CA LEU A 276 1.38 2.56 -16.64
C LEU A 276 1.59 3.89 -17.39
N PRO A 277 1.82 3.87 -18.71
CA PRO A 277 2.23 2.68 -19.47
C PRO A 277 3.52 2.09 -18.91
N ALA A 278 3.74 0.79 -19.10
CA ALA A 278 4.93 0.15 -18.57
C ALA A 278 6.18 0.90 -19.06
N PRO A 279 7.10 1.32 -18.17
CA PRO A 279 8.30 2.01 -18.61
C PRO A 279 9.10 1.09 -19.53
N ALA A 280 9.70 1.66 -20.58
CA ALA A 280 10.63 0.91 -21.42
C ALA A 280 11.72 0.29 -20.54
N ALA A 281 12.06 -0.98 -20.78
CA ALA A 281 13.15 -1.63 -20.08
C ALA A 281 14.42 -0.80 -20.26
N GLY A 282 14.93 -0.24 -19.16
CA GLY A 282 16.21 0.46 -19.09
C GLY A 282 17.36 -0.48 -18.85
#